data_AF-A0A1Y6FS61-F1
#
_entry.id   AF-A0A1Y6FS61-F1
#
_cell.length_a   1.000
_cell.length_b   1.000
_cell.length_c   1.000
_cell.angle_alpha   90.00
_cell.angle_beta   90.00
_cell.angle_gamma   90.00
#
_symmetry.space_group_name_H-M   'P 1'
#
loop_
_entity.id
_entity.type
_entity.pdbx_description
1 polymer ?
#
loop_
_entity_poly.entity_id
_entity_poly.type
_entity_poly.pdbx_seq_one_letter_code
_entity_poly.pdbx_strand_id
1 'polypeptide(L)' 'MRESYTYQLKLRTGDEVIFTADITADEVRILPQFANQAEFFKFFTERTKESDLPFIIIKIIKPPLVKEDDDES' A
#
# COMPACT_ATOMS: atom_id res chain seq x y z
N MET A 1 2.07 -23.80 -8.00
CA MET A 1 1.13 -22.95 -7.24
C MET A 1 1.68 -21.55 -7.33
N ARG A 2 0.88 -20.58 -7.78
CA ARG A 2 1.23 -19.16 -7.59
C ARG A 2 1.03 -18.87 -6.11
N GLU A 3 2.09 -18.46 -5.42
CA GLU A 3 2.05 -18.21 -3.98
C GLU A 3 1.77 -16.73 -3.74
N SER A 4 0.54 -16.43 -3.34
CA SER A 4 0.17 -15.09 -2.93
C SER A 4 0.65 -14.84 -1.50
N TYR A 5 1.44 -13.78 -1.31
CA TYR A 5 1.87 -13.34 0.02
C TYR A 5 1.18 -12.06 0.44
N THR A 6 1.00 -11.89 1.75
CA THR A 6 0.49 -10.65 2.34
C THR A 6 1.65 -9.71 2.61
N TYR A 7 1.53 -8.49 2.10
CA TYR A 7 2.50 -7.41 2.25
C TYR A 7 1.86 -6.23 2.98
N GLN A 8 2.70 -5.49 3.69
CA GLN A 8 2.34 -4.23 4.33
C GLN A 8 3.24 -3.14 3.75
N LEU A 9 2.63 -2.05 3.29
CA LEU A 9 3.35 -0.93 2.70
C LEU A 9 2.84 0.40 3.27
N LYS A 10 3.77 1.20 3.78
CA LYS A 10 3.49 2.53 4.34
C LYS A 10 3.64 3.60 3.26
N LEU A 11 2.57 4.37 3.05
CA LEU A 11 2.51 5.49 2.11
C LEU A 11 3.11 6.76 2.74
N ARG A 12 3.44 7.77 1.93
CA ARG A 12 3.96 9.05 2.47
C ARG A 12 2.94 9.80 3.31
N THR A 13 1.65 9.65 3.05
CA THR A 13 0.58 10.17 3.89
C THR A 13 0.60 9.60 5.32
N GLY A 14 1.37 8.53 5.56
CA GLY A 14 1.36 7.80 6.81
C GLY A 14 0.32 6.68 6.84
N ASP A 15 -0.51 6.55 5.79
CA ASP A 15 -1.41 5.41 5.63
C ASP A 15 -0.59 4.12 5.45
N GLU A 16 -1.10 3.01 5.97
CA GLU A 16 -0.54 1.69 5.74
C GLU A 16 -1.54 0.84 4.96
N VAL A 17 -1.08 0.24 3.87
CA VAL A 17 -1.88 -0.64 3.02
C VAL A 17 -1.40 -2.07 3.22
N ILE A 18 -2.31 -2.93 3.65
CA ILE A 18 -2.10 -4.37 3.73
C ILE A 18 -2.79 -5.00 2.53
N PHE A 19 -2.02 -5.69 1.70
CA PHE A 19 -2.50 -6.27 0.44
C PHE A 19 -1.87 -7.64 0.19
N THR A 20 -2.55 -8.50 -0.55
CA THR A 20 -1.97 -9.73 -1.08
C THR A 20 -1.71 -9.58 -2.57
N ALA A 21 -0.58 -10.11 -3.03
CA ALA A 21 -0.23 -10.12 -4.45
C ALA A 21 0.71 -11.30 -4.75
N ASP A 22 0.66 -11.78 -6.00
CA ASP A 22 1.61 -12.76 -6.55
C ASP A 22 2.88 -12.05 -7.02
N ILE A 23 3.55 -11.34 -6.10
CA ILE A 23 4.85 -10.68 -6.31
C ILE A 23 5.87 -11.25 -5.34
N THR A 24 7.15 -11.17 -5.69
CA THR A 24 8.25 -11.56 -4.81
C THR A 24 8.57 -10.46 -3.79
N ALA A 25 9.24 -10.82 -2.69
CA ALA A 25 9.75 -9.85 -1.73
C ALA A 25 10.75 -8.85 -2.34
N ASP A 26 11.46 -9.24 -3.41
CA ASP A 26 12.40 -8.36 -4.13
C ASP A 26 11.63 -7.32 -4.96
N GLU A 27 10.55 -7.73 -5.62
CA GLU A 27 9.65 -6.80 -6.32
C GLU A 27 9.02 -5.77 -5.38
N VAL A 28 8.67 -6.17 -4.15
CA VAL A 28 8.16 -5.22 -3.13
C VAL A 28 9.20 -4.17 -2.75
N ARG A 29 10.48 -4.53 -2.70
CA ARG A 29 11.57 -3.61 -2.33
C ARG A 29 11.85 -2.54 -3.39
N ILE A 30 11.55 -2.82 -4.65
CA ILE A 30 11.71 -1.88 -5.77
C ILE A 30 10.45 -1.06 -6.05
N LEU A 31 9.36 -1.25 -5.30
CA LEU A 31 8.16 -0.44 -5.45
C LEU A 31 8.45 1.03 -5.15
N PRO A 32 7.85 1.96 -5.92
CA PRO A 32 7.99 3.37 -5.63
C PRO A 32 7.33 3.70 -4.29
N GLN A 33 7.86 4.72 -3.61
CA GLN A 33 7.23 5.24 -2.40
C GLN A 33 5.99 6.07 -2.78
N PHE A 34 4.83 5.44 -2.79
CA PHE A 34 3.56 6.07 -3.12
C PHE A 34 3.21 7.22 -2.17
N ALA A 35 2.74 8.34 -2.70
CA ALA A 35 2.35 9.46 -1.85
C ALA A 35 1.07 9.16 -1.07
N ASN A 36 0.09 8.54 -1.74
CA ASN A 36 -1.25 8.29 -1.22
C ASN A 36 -1.86 7.00 -1.82
N GLN A 37 -3.04 6.63 -1.33
CA GLN A 37 -3.73 5.40 -1.73
C GLN A 37 -4.05 5.39 -3.24
N ALA A 38 -4.40 6.53 -3.82
CA ALA A 38 -4.76 6.61 -5.24
C ALA A 38 -3.58 6.28 -6.15
N GLU A 39 -2.37 6.74 -5.83
CA GLU A 39 -1.15 6.36 -6.58
C GLU A 39 -0.84 4.86 -6.45
N PHE A 40 -0.97 4.32 -5.23
CA PHE A 40 -0.84 2.88 -5.01
C PHE A 40 -1.82 2.09 -5.88
N PHE A 41 -3.11 2.44 -5.83
CA PHE A 41 -4.15 1.75 -6.59
C PHE A 41 -3.93 1.83 -8.09
N LYS A 42 -3.53 3.01 -8.58
CA LYS A 42 -3.25 3.22 -9.99
C LYS A 42 -2.11 2.30 -10.46
N PHE A 43 -0.99 2.30 -9.74
CA PHE A 43 0.18 1.48 -10.08
C PHE A 43 -0.17 -0.02 -10.14
N PHE A 44 -0.83 -0.54 -9.11
CA PHE A 44 -1.17 -1.96 -9.07
C PHE A 44 -2.25 -2.32 -10.11
N THR A 45 -3.20 -1.43 -10.41
CA THR A 45 -4.19 -1.63 -11.47
C THR A 45 -3.54 -1.66 -12.87
N GLU A 46 -2.56 -0.79 -13.12
CA GLU A 46 -1.79 -0.79 -14.38
C GLU A 46 -0.97 -2.08 -14.51
N ARG A 47 -0.26 -2.49 -13.45
CA ARG A 47 0.48 -3.76 -13.38
C ARG A 47 -0.41 -4.98 -13.60
N THR A 48 -1.62 -5.01 -13.03
CA THR A 48 -2.57 -6.11 -13.26
C THR A 48 -2.96 -6.20 -14.73
N LYS A 49 -3.14 -5.07 -15.43
CA LYS A 49 -3.48 -5.06 -16.86
C LYS A 49 -2.30 -5.48 -17.75
N GLU A 50 -1.09 -5.09 -17.40
CA GLU A 50 0.12 -5.38 -18.20
C GLU A 50 0.67 -6.80 -17.97
N SER A 51 0.54 -7.33 -16.75
CA SER A 51 1.23 -8.57 -16.33
C SER A 51 0.31 -9.64 -15.72
N ASP A 52 -1.01 -9.47 -15.79
CA ASP A 52 -2.01 -10.36 -15.17
C ASP A 52 -1.67 -10.67 -13.71
N LEU A 53 -1.25 -9.63 -12.98
CA LEU A 53 -0.82 -9.71 -11.59
C LEU A 53 -1.96 -9.25 -10.68
N PRO A 54 -2.81 -10.17 -10.19
CA PRO A 54 -3.90 -9.80 -9.32
C PRO A 54 -3.37 -9.36 -7.96
N PHE A 55 -3.96 -8.31 -7.42
CA PHE A 55 -3.74 -7.88 -6.04
C PHE A 55 -5.09 -7.75 -5.33
N ILE A 56 -5.12 -8.00 -4.03
CA ILE A 56 -6.30 -7.86 -3.18
C ILE A 56 -5.93 -6.98 -2.00
N ILE A 57 -6.70 -5.92 -1.77
CA ILE A 57 -6.56 -5.13 -0.55
C ILE A 57 -7.21 -5.88 0.61
N ILE A 58 -6.45 -6.11 1.66
CA ILE A 58 -6.94 -6.71 2.91
C ILE A 58 -7.42 -5.61 3.85
N LYS A 59 -6.61 -4.56 4.05
CA LYS A 59 -6.93 -3.46 4.97
C LYS A 59 -6.15 -2.20 4.62
N ILE A 60 -6.73 -1.05 4.91
CA ILE A 60 -6.05 0.24 4.92
C ILE A 60 -6.13 0.81 6.33
N ILE A 61 -4.99 1.14 6.89
CA ILE A 61 -4.84 1.74 8.22
C ILE A 61 -4.50 3.21 7.98
N LYS A 62 -5.35 4.12 8.46
CA LYS A 62 -5.04 5.55 8.43
C LYS A 62 -4.20 5.89 9.67
N PRO A 63 -3.22 6.81 9.54
CA PRO A 63 -2.53 7.30 10.72
C PRO A 63 -3.55 7.97 11.66
N PRO A 64 -3.32 7.95 12.98
CA PRO A 64 -4.15 8.70 13.90
C PRO A 64 -4.17 10.17 13.45
N LEU A 65 -5.37 10.74 13.35
CA LEU A 65 -5.53 12.19 13.28
C LEU A 65 -5.04 12.73 14.61
N VAL A 66 -3.78 13.13 14.67
CA VAL A 66 -3.30 13.98 15.76
C VAL A 66 -4.06 15.28 15.58
N LYS A 67 -5.14 15.46 16.33
CA LYS A 67 -5.59 16.81 16.63
C LYS A 67 -4.47 17.40 17.47
N GLU A 68 -3.80 18.42 16.95
CA GLU A 68 -3.16 19.42 17.81
C GLU A 68 -4.31 20.10 18.59
N ASP A 69 -4.80 19.43 19.63
CA ASP A 69 -5.61 20.05 20.68
C ASP A 69 -4.61 20.51 21.75
N ASP A 70 -4.24 21.79 21.62
CA ASP A 70 -4.10 22.79 22.69
C ASP A 70 -3.40 22.39 24.00
N ASP A 71 -2.22 22.98 24.25
CA ASP A 71 -1.75 23.30 25.61
C ASP A 71 -1.26 24.76 25.60
N GLU A 72 -2.19 25.70 25.38
CA GLU A 72 -2.06 27.04 25.94
C GLU A 72 -2.75 27.04 27.31
N SER A 73 -1.97 26.83 28.38
CA SER A 73 -2.38 27.06 29.78
C SER A 73 -1.28 27.77 30.55
#